data_AF-A0A1C6R700-F1
#
_entry.id   AF-A0A1C6R700-F1
#
_cell.length_a   1.000
_cell.length_b   1.000
_cell.length_c   1.000
_cell.angle_alpha   90.00
_cell.angle_beta   90.00
_cell.angle_gamma   90.00
#
_symmetry.space_group_name_H-M   'P 1'
#
loop_
_entity.id
_entity.type
_entity.pdbx_description
1 polymer ?
#
loop_
_entity_poly.entity_id
_entity_poly.type
_entity_poly.pdbx_seq_one_letter_code
_entity_poly.pdbx_strand_id
1 'polypeptide(L)'
;MPDNAPVVQRQVVHTGEPSPQTCIQVARHAALLAVTAADDAMTAMCQSRSGAAARLEAAMHAAHKEAVEAEKWADRAEQYADDPTMPSSAPSYCARSAVDHAVRAQSAAGAETTAADLRAELERKLTAAEYAERETERRREEAEREAEERTVTGMDQENRDRAAMNRHLAEGHVAELGWTAGHVRVLEVAGSGRLYWRDGRARQAPRRGLWSGGRRISRERTKDLFAARFLLAVRQDGGTRVLTLSPMGQVALELARLHPAGLHDNDQAAYKARFARVRRHHKRRDDQKAAARALPPLDSSARNLYRKPVTLTEQRTRAERDAADRWEDEGGYCPGTDTPRPAEDLVVSPPVRIILPLRRHTAVQPALW
;
A
#
# COMPACT_ATOMS: atom_id res chain seq x y z
N MET A 1 12.08 12.14 18.40
CA MET A 1 12.50 10.73 18.33
C MET A 1 11.88 10.17 17.07
N PRO A 2 12.63 9.96 15.98
CA PRO A 2 12.07 9.22 14.86
C PRO A 2 12.18 7.74 15.17
N ASP A 3 11.04 7.06 15.21
CA ASP A 3 10.97 5.61 15.21
C ASP A 3 11.47 5.10 13.85
N ASN A 4 12.50 4.26 13.92
CA ASN A 4 13.04 3.53 12.78
C ASN A 4 11.98 2.56 12.28
N ALA A 5 11.29 2.91 11.20
CA ALA A 5 10.60 1.93 10.37
C ALA A 5 11.66 0.92 9.88
N PRO A 6 11.42 -0.40 9.97
CA PRO A 6 12.33 -1.37 9.41
C PRO A 6 12.30 -1.18 7.90
N VAL A 7 13.36 -0.58 7.37
CA VAL A 7 13.71 -0.69 5.96
C VAL A 7 13.86 -2.18 5.73
N VAL A 8 12.85 -2.80 5.11
CA VAL A 8 12.99 -4.11 4.47
C VAL A 8 14.02 -3.87 3.37
N GLN A 9 15.29 -4.01 3.75
CA GLN A 9 16.36 -4.16 2.80
C GLN A 9 15.97 -5.41 2.01
N ARG A 10 15.48 -5.22 0.78
CA ARG A 10 15.54 -6.25 -0.25
C ARG A 10 17.01 -6.62 -0.33
N GLN A 11 17.40 -7.64 0.44
CA GLN A 11 18.69 -8.26 0.30
C GLN A 11 18.71 -8.80 -1.11
N VAL A 12 19.58 -8.19 -1.92
CA VAL A 12 20.01 -8.75 -3.19
C VAL A 12 20.51 -10.14 -2.84
N VAL A 13 19.75 -11.16 -3.22
CA VAL A 13 20.12 -12.57 -3.08
C VAL A 13 21.56 -12.69 -3.58
N HIS A 14 22.48 -13.04 -2.70
CA HIS A 14 23.84 -13.27 -3.09
C HIS A 14 23.85 -14.41 -4.11
N THR A 15 24.32 -14.09 -5.30
CA THR A 15 24.41 -14.98 -6.45
C THR A 15 25.17 -16.24 -6.08
N GLY A 16 24.46 -17.37 -5.94
CA GLY A 16 25.04 -18.70 -5.78
C GLY A 16 24.76 -19.43 -4.45
N GLU A 17 23.87 -18.94 -3.57
CA GLU A 17 23.51 -19.69 -2.36
C GLU A 17 22.63 -20.93 -2.69
N PRO A 18 22.87 -22.09 -2.02
CA PRO A 18 22.07 -23.30 -2.19
C PRO A 18 20.61 -23.05 -1.81
N SER A 19 19.69 -23.80 -2.42
CA SER A 19 18.27 -23.70 -2.08
C SER A 19 18.04 -24.08 -0.60
N PRO A 20 17.04 -23.49 0.10
CA PRO A 20 16.70 -23.90 1.46
C PRO A 20 16.46 -25.42 1.57
N GLN A 21 15.84 -26.02 0.55
CA GLN A 21 15.62 -27.46 0.48
C GLN A 21 16.92 -28.25 0.42
N THR A 22 17.90 -27.80 -0.37
CA THR A 22 19.24 -28.40 -0.42
C THR A 22 19.94 -28.27 0.94
N CYS A 23 19.84 -27.12 1.59
CA CYS A 23 20.40 -26.91 2.93
C CYS A 23 19.79 -27.89 3.95
N ILE A 24 18.47 -28.06 3.95
CA ILE A 24 17.77 -29.02 4.83
C ILE A 24 18.24 -30.45 4.55
N GLN A 25 18.31 -30.85 3.27
CA GLN A 25 18.76 -32.19 2.87
C GLN A 25 20.19 -32.47 3.35
N VAL A 26 21.11 -31.53 3.13
CA VAL A 26 22.51 -31.66 3.58
C VAL A 26 22.59 -31.70 5.11
N ALA A 27 21.84 -30.84 5.81
CA ALA A 27 21.85 -30.81 7.28
C ALA A 27 21.34 -32.14 7.88
N ARG A 28 20.25 -32.70 7.34
CA ARG A 28 19.73 -34.02 7.72
C ARG A 28 20.73 -35.13 7.44
N HIS A 29 21.37 -35.11 6.27
CA HIS A 29 22.37 -36.11 5.92
C HIS A 29 23.59 -36.05 6.86
N ALA A 30 24.06 -34.84 7.19
CA ALA A 30 25.12 -34.64 8.17
C ALA A 30 24.75 -35.16 9.56
N ALA A 31 23.53 -34.88 10.05
CA ALA A 31 23.04 -35.41 11.32
C ALA A 31 23.02 -36.95 11.33
N LEU A 32 22.53 -37.59 10.26
CA LEU A 32 22.53 -39.05 10.13
C LEU A 32 23.95 -39.65 10.18
N LEU A 33 24.92 -39.04 9.48
CA LEU A 33 26.32 -39.46 9.54
C LEU A 33 26.93 -39.31 10.95
N ALA A 34 26.56 -38.24 11.67
CA ALA A 34 27.03 -38.00 13.02
C ALA A 34 26.49 -39.04 14.01
N VAL A 35 25.19 -39.37 13.92
CA VAL A 35 24.53 -40.40 14.74
C VAL A 35 25.15 -41.78 14.47
N THR A 36 25.35 -42.12 13.19
CA THR A 36 25.99 -43.39 12.80
C THR A 36 27.38 -43.52 13.43
N ALA A 37 28.19 -42.46 13.40
CA ALA A 37 29.50 -42.45 14.03
C ALA A 37 29.45 -42.60 15.56
N ALA A 38 28.46 -42.00 16.21
CA ALA A 38 28.25 -42.15 17.66
C ALA A 38 27.84 -43.58 18.03
N ASP A 39 26.97 -44.21 17.23
CA ASP A 39 26.54 -45.60 17.42
C ASP A 39 27.68 -46.61 17.20
N ASP A 40 28.55 -46.35 16.22
CA ASP A 40 29.76 -47.14 15.99
C ASP A 40 30.74 -47.02 17.17
N ALA A 41 30.93 -45.81 17.71
CA ALA A 41 31.77 -45.58 18.89
C ALA A 41 31.21 -46.28 20.15
N MET A 42 29.88 -46.26 20.32
CA MET A 42 29.18 -46.99 21.39
C MET A 42 29.38 -48.50 21.23
N THR A 43 29.21 -49.03 20.02
CA THR A 43 29.40 -50.45 19.71
C THR A 43 30.84 -50.89 19.99
N ALA A 44 31.83 -50.08 19.61
CA ALA A 44 33.24 -50.33 19.89
C ALA A 44 33.55 -50.34 21.40
N MET A 45 32.92 -49.46 22.18
CA MET A 45 33.01 -49.47 23.64
C MET A 45 32.43 -50.76 24.23
N CYS A 46 31.22 -51.16 23.81
CA CYS A 46 30.57 -52.38 24.29
C CYS A 46 31.34 -53.67 23.98
N GLN A 47 32.14 -53.69 22.91
CA GLN A 47 32.95 -54.85 22.50
C GLN A 47 34.34 -54.90 23.16
N SER A 48 34.77 -53.85 23.88
CA SER A 48 36.10 -53.76 24.49
C SER A 48 36.24 -54.62 25.74
N ARG A 49 37.29 -55.46 25.79
CA ARG A 49 37.55 -56.45 26.86
C ARG A 49 38.75 -56.15 27.75
N SER A 50 38.89 -54.89 28.17
CA SER A 50 39.87 -54.39 29.16
C SER A 50 41.24 -54.00 28.59
N GLY A 51 41.59 -52.72 28.80
CA GLY A 51 42.83 -52.06 28.37
C GLY A 51 42.59 -50.64 27.84
N ALA A 52 41.62 -50.46 26.94
CA ALA A 52 41.32 -49.17 26.28
C ALA A 52 39.98 -48.53 26.68
N ALA A 53 39.32 -49.04 27.73
CA ALA A 53 37.95 -48.68 28.09
C ALA A 53 37.75 -47.17 28.31
N ALA A 54 38.60 -46.52 29.10
CA ALA A 54 38.49 -45.08 29.37
C ALA A 54 38.67 -44.22 28.10
N ARG A 55 39.51 -44.66 27.15
CA ARG A 55 39.71 -43.96 25.87
C ARG A 55 38.49 -44.12 24.96
N LEU A 56 37.92 -45.32 24.91
CA LEU A 56 36.73 -45.62 24.10
C LEU A 56 35.47 -44.96 24.68
N GLU A 57 35.35 -44.90 26.02
CA GLU A 57 34.28 -44.17 26.71
C GLU A 57 34.36 -42.66 26.43
N ALA A 58 35.56 -42.07 26.49
CA ALA A 58 35.76 -40.67 26.13
C ALA A 58 35.43 -40.39 24.66
N ALA A 59 35.83 -41.29 23.75
CA ALA A 59 35.51 -41.20 22.32
C ALA A 59 33.99 -41.30 22.07
N MET A 60 33.30 -42.23 22.72
CA MET A 60 31.84 -42.39 22.66
C MET A 60 31.13 -41.12 23.14
N HIS A 61 31.49 -40.59 24.30
CA HIS A 61 30.87 -39.36 24.81
C HIS A 61 31.14 -38.15 23.92
N ALA A 62 32.34 -38.02 23.38
CA ALA A 62 32.68 -36.95 22.45
C ALA A 62 31.88 -37.06 21.14
N ALA A 63 31.82 -38.26 20.53
CA ALA A 63 31.05 -38.49 19.32
C ALA A 63 29.55 -38.26 19.54
N HIS A 64 28.98 -38.76 20.64
CA HIS A 64 27.58 -38.56 20.98
C HIS A 64 27.23 -37.07 21.20
N LYS A 65 28.09 -36.32 21.90
CA LYS A 65 27.88 -34.88 22.10
C LYS A 65 27.81 -34.12 20.77
N GLU A 66 28.71 -34.42 19.85
CA GLU A 66 28.74 -33.77 18.54
C GLU A 66 27.57 -34.21 17.66
N ALA A 67 27.12 -35.46 17.76
CA ALA A 67 25.91 -35.95 17.08
C ALA A 67 24.64 -35.20 17.53
N VAL A 68 24.46 -34.98 18.83
CA VAL A 68 23.33 -34.20 19.37
C VAL A 68 23.33 -32.76 18.86
N GLU A 69 24.51 -32.13 18.76
CA GLU A 69 24.60 -30.78 18.18
C GLU A 69 24.33 -30.80 16.67
N ALA A 70 24.76 -31.83 15.93
CA ALA A 70 24.46 -31.97 14.50
C ALA A 70 22.95 -32.09 14.23
N GLU A 71 22.23 -32.92 14.99
CA GLU A 71 20.76 -33.04 14.92
C GLU A 71 20.07 -31.72 15.21
N LYS A 72 20.45 -31.05 16.30
CA LYS A 72 19.91 -29.74 16.68
C LYS A 72 20.10 -28.68 15.59
N TRP A 73 21.22 -28.69 14.87
CA TRP A 73 21.42 -27.79 13.73
C TRP A 73 20.60 -28.18 12.50
N ALA A 74 20.37 -29.47 12.28
CA ALA A 74 19.46 -29.94 11.23
C ALA A 74 18.01 -29.51 11.50
N ASP A 75 17.53 -29.67 12.74
CA ASP A 75 16.20 -29.22 13.15
C ASP A 75 16.04 -27.70 12.99
N ARG A 76 17.09 -26.93 13.34
CA ARG A 76 17.10 -25.48 13.14
C ARG A 76 17.08 -25.07 11.67
N ALA A 77 17.73 -25.84 10.78
CA ALA A 77 17.70 -25.55 9.35
C ALA A 77 16.28 -25.62 8.79
N GLU A 78 15.46 -26.56 9.27
CA GLU A 78 14.04 -26.66 8.93
C GLU A 78 13.23 -25.51 9.51
N GLN A 79 13.36 -25.28 10.82
CA GLN A 79 12.65 -24.19 11.50
C GLN A 79 12.93 -22.83 10.85
N TYR A 80 14.17 -22.58 10.46
CA TYR A 80 14.57 -21.30 9.87
C TYR A 80 14.24 -21.19 8.38
N ALA A 81 14.01 -22.30 7.68
CA ALA A 81 13.53 -22.27 6.30
C ALA A 81 12.06 -21.81 6.23
N ASP A 82 11.27 -22.15 7.26
CA ASP A 82 9.85 -21.81 7.35
C ASP A 82 9.58 -20.47 8.07
N ASP A 83 10.60 -19.87 8.72
CA ASP A 83 10.46 -18.63 9.48
C ASP A 83 10.66 -17.38 8.60
N PRO A 84 9.61 -16.55 8.36
CA PRO A 84 9.71 -15.35 7.54
C PRO A 84 10.52 -14.22 8.19
N THR A 85 10.86 -14.33 9.48
CA THR A 85 11.68 -13.33 10.19
C THR A 85 13.17 -13.59 10.06
N MET A 86 13.56 -14.80 9.64
CA MET A 86 14.95 -15.20 9.52
C MET A 86 15.59 -14.76 8.19
N PRO A 87 16.90 -14.42 8.19
CA PRO A 87 17.58 -14.07 6.95
C PRO A 87 17.65 -15.29 6.02
N SER A 88 17.64 -15.06 4.70
CA SER A 88 17.65 -16.14 3.70
C SER A 88 18.87 -17.05 3.78
N SER A 89 19.97 -16.58 4.37
CA SER A 89 21.20 -17.33 4.59
C SER A 89 21.17 -18.22 5.85
N ALA A 90 20.14 -18.12 6.70
CA ALA A 90 20.05 -18.88 7.94
C ALA A 90 20.04 -20.41 7.73
N PRO A 91 19.27 -20.98 6.77
CA PRO A 91 19.32 -22.42 6.49
C PRO A 91 20.72 -22.88 6.03
N SER A 92 21.42 -22.06 5.24
CA SER A 92 22.79 -22.36 4.77
C SER A 92 23.79 -22.37 5.92
N TYR A 93 23.68 -21.42 6.85
CA TYR A 93 24.49 -21.39 8.07
C TYR A 93 24.26 -22.62 8.96
N CYS A 94 22.99 -23.01 9.15
CA CYS A 94 22.64 -24.21 9.92
C CYS A 94 23.16 -25.49 9.28
N ALA A 95 23.04 -25.62 7.95
CA ALA A 95 23.56 -26.77 7.22
C ALA A 95 25.08 -26.91 7.34
N ARG A 96 25.84 -25.80 7.23
CA ARG A 96 27.29 -25.80 7.46
C ARG A 96 27.65 -26.21 8.89
N SER A 97 26.91 -25.70 9.87
CA SER A 97 27.12 -26.05 11.29
C SER A 97 26.86 -27.54 11.54
N ALA A 98 25.79 -28.11 10.96
CA ALA A 98 25.49 -29.54 11.05
C ALA A 98 26.62 -30.39 10.45
N VAL A 99 27.13 -30.01 9.28
CA VAL A 99 28.29 -30.69 8.63
C VAL A 99 29.54 -30.62 9.50
N ASP A 100 29.85 -29.45 10.09
CA ASP A 100 31.01 -29.29 10.97
C ASP A 100 30.94 -30.19 12.22
N HIS A 101 29.76 -30.32 12.81
CA HIS A 101 29.54 -31.21 13.96
C HIS A 101 29.60 -32.70 13.55
N ALA A 102 29.08 -33.06 12.37
CA ALA A 102 29.18 -34.42 11.85
C ALA A 102 30.64 -34.86 11.61
N VAL A 103 31.48 -33.98 11.06
CA VAL A 103 32.93 -34.24 10.88
C VAL A 103 33.62 -34.44 12.23
N ARG A 104 33.25 -33.66 13.26
CA ARG A 104 33.80 -33.84 14.62
C ARG A 104 33.34 -35.13 15.26
N ALA A 105 32.09 -35.54 15.07
CA ALA A 105 31.56 -36.82 15.56
C ALA A 105 32.31 -38.01 14.92
N GLN A 106 32.47 -38.00 13.59
CA GLN A 106 33.25 -39.02 12.85
C GLN A 106 34.71 -39.06 13.31
N SER A 107 35.34 -37.89 13.48
CA SER A 107 36.73 -37.79 13.95
C SER A 107 36.89 -38.33 15.38
N ALA A 108 35.93 -38.05 16.27
CA ALA A 108 35.93 -38.52 17.65
C ALA A 108 35.72 -40.04 17.76
N ALA A 109 34.87 -40.60 16.89
CA ALA A 109 34.66 -42.04 16.77
C ALA A 109 35.84 -42.79 16.13
N GLY A 110 36.76 -42.06 15.47
CA GLY A 110 37.84 -42.66 14.68
C GLY A 110 37.39 -43.21 13.32
N ALA A 111 36.25 -42.74 12.82
CA ALA A 111 35.70 -43.08 11.50
C ALA A 111 36.27 -42.17 10.39
N GLU A 112 36.14 -42.60 9.15
CA GLU A 112 36.45 -41.76 7.98
C GLU A 112 35.51 -40.55 7.92
N THR A 113 36.04 -39.37 7.58
CA THR A 113 35.32 -38.09 7.66
C THR A 113 34.50 -37.78 6.39
N THR A 114 33.64 -38.72 5.99
CA THR A 114 32.81 -38.60 4.77
C THR A 114 31.84 -37.41 4.80
N ALA A 115 31.48 -36.92 5.99
CA ALA A 115 30.65 -35.72 6.11
C ALA A 115 31.32 -34.46 5.54
N ALA A 116 32.65 -34.44 5.38
CA ALA A 116 33.37 -33.31 4.80
C ALA A 116 32.98 -33.07 3.33
N ASP A 117 32.61 -34.11 2.59
CA ASP A 117 32.23 -34.02 1.17
C ASP A 117 30.91 -33.27 0.99
N LEU A 118 30.03 -33.27 2.00
CA LEU A 118 28.78 -32.52 1.99
C LEU A 118 28.99 -30.99 1.95
N ARG A 119 30.18 -30.50 2.32
CA ARG A 119 30.50 -29.07 2.14
C ARG A 119 30.55 -28.68 0.66
N ALA A 120 31.00 -29.58 -0.22
CA ALA A 120 31.05 -29.32 -1.66
C ALA A 120 29.64 -29.18 -2.26
N GLU A 121 28.63 -29.86 -1.71
CA GLU A 121 27.24 -29.72 -2.12
C GLU A 121 26.66 -28.35 -1.74
N LEU A 122 27.02 -27.83 -0.56
CA LEU A 122 26.61 -26.50 -0.10
C LEU A 122 27.33 -25.36 -0.84
N GLU A 123 28.54 -25.62 -1.34
CA GLU A 123 29.35 -24.65 -2.10
C GLU A 123 29.12 -24.73 -3.61
N ARG A 124 28.33 -25.71 -4.08
CA ARG A 124 27.97 -25.84 -5.50
C ARG A 124 27.22 -24.59 -5.95
N LYS A 125 27.82 -23.85 -6.87
CA LYS A 125 27.15 -22.74 -7.57
C LYS A 125 26.09 -23.30 -8.52
N LEU A 126 24.88 -22.76 -8.45
CA LEU A 126 23.84 -23.00 -9.44
C LEU A 126 24.34 -22.60 -10.84
N THR A 127 24.01 -23.41 -11.84
CA THR A 127 24.27 -23.07 -13.24
C THR A 127 23.37 -21.92 -13.69
N ALA A 128 23.78 -21.21 -14.73
CA ALA A 128 22.95 -20.12 -15.29
C ALA A 128 21.57 -20.61 -15.76
N ALA A 129 21.47 -21.87 -16.22
CA ALA A 129 20.21 -22.49 -16.64
C ALA A 129 19.28 -22.75 -15.43
N GLU A 130 19.79 -23.36 -14.36
CA GLU A 130 19.02 -23.60 -13.13
C GLU A 130 18.55 -22.28 -12.49
N TYR A 131 19.36 -21.21 -12.57
CA TYR A 131 18.96 -19.88 -12.13
C TYR A 131 17.82 -19.31 -12.99
N ALA A 132 17.92 -19.44 -14.31
CA ALA A 132 16.88 -18.97 -15.23
C ALA A 132 15.55 -19.70 -14.99
N GLU A 133 15.57 -21.02 -14.80
CA GLU A 133 14.38 -21.81 -14.47
C GLU A 133 13.72 -21.33 -13.17
N ARG A 134 14.51 -21.17 -12.10
CA ARG A 134 14.01 -20.67 -10.82
C ARG A 134 13.42 -19.26 -10.92
N GLU A 135 14.04 -18.39 -11.70
CA GLU A 135 13.52 -17.05 -11.95
C GLU A 135 12.20 -17.10 -12.74
N THR A 136 12.04 -18.05 -13.67
CA THR A 136 10.76 -18.24 -14.38
C THR A 136 9.66 -18.78 -13.47
N GLU A 137 9.97 -19.73 -12.58
CA GLU A 137 9.02 -20.24 -11.59
C GLU A 137 8.59 -19.13 -10.64
N ARG A 138 9.53 -18.34 -10.10
CA ARG A 138 9.21 -17.19 -9.24
C ARG A 138 8.27 -16.21 -9.93
N ARG A 139 8.52 -15.88 -11.21
CA ARG A 139 7.64 -14.98 -11.97
C ARG A 139 6.26 -15.58 -12.24
N ARG A 140 6.16 -16.90 -12.42
CA ARG A 140 4.86 -17.58 -12.55
C ARG A 140 4.07 -17.50 -11.26
N GLU A 141 4.69 -17.82 -10.13
CA GLU A 141 4.06 -17.69 -8.81
C GLU A 141 3.64 -16.25 -8.51
N GLU A 142 4.52 -15.26 -8.79
CA GLU A 142 4.18 -13.83 -8.63
C GLU A 142 2.99 -13.44 -9.52
N ALA A 143 2.93 -13.94 -10.75
CA ALA A 143 1.83 -13.66 -11.67
C ALA A 143 0.51 -14.33 -11.25
N GLU A 144 0.55 -15.55 -10.72
CA GLU A 144 -0.60 -16.26 -10.19
C GLU A 144 -1.17 -15.54 -8.96
N ARG A 145 -0.31 -15.18 -8.00
CA ARG A 145 -0.71 -14.39 -6.82
C ARG A 145 -1.33 -13.05 -7.23
N GLU A 146 -0.69 -12.32 -8.15
CA GLU A 146 -1.23 -11.05 -8.65
C GLU A 146 -2.58 -11.26 -9.37
N ALA A 147 -2.76 -12.35 -10.11
CA ALA A 147 -4.03 -12.66 -10.76
C ALA A 147 -5.14 -12.92 -9.72
N GLU A 148 -4.86 -13.73 -8.69
CA GLU A 148 -5.78 -13.99 -7.59
C GLU A 148 -6.18 -12.68 -6.88
N GLU A 149 -5.21 -11.87 -6.49
CA GLU A 149 -5.47 -10.60 -5.80
C GLU A 149 -6.23 -9.61 -6.67
N ARG A 150 -5.98 -9.57 -7.98
CA ARG A 150 -6.78 -8.81 -8.95
C ARG A 150 -8.22 -9.29 -9.01
N THR A 151 -8.47 -10.59 -8.96
CA THR A 151 -9.85 -11.11 -8.96
C THR A 151 -10.61 -10.71 -7.69
N VAL A 152 -9.94 -10.71 -6.54
CA VAL A 152 -10.55 -10.36 -5.23
C VAL A 152 -10.84 -8.87 -5.12
N THR A 153 -9.89 -8.03 -5.50
CA THR A 153 -9.96 -6.58 -5.26
C THR A 153 -10.50 -5.80 -6.45
N GLY A 154 -10.43 -6.37 -7.65
CA GLY A 154 -10.66 -5.65 -8.90
C GLY A 154 -9.64 -4.54 -9.17
N MET A 155 -8.48 -4.56 -8.50
CA MET A 155 -7.42 -3.53 -8.56
C MET A 155 -6.07 -4.18 -8.91
N ASP A 156 -5.19 -3.43 -9.57
CA ASP A 156 -3.77 -3.79 -9.71
C ASP A 156 -3.01 -3.58 -8.38
N GLN A 157 -1.81 -4.14 -8.27
CA GLN A 157 -0.93 -3.97 -7.10
C GLN A 157 -0.79 -2.50 -6.67
N GLU A 158 -0.55 -1.58 -7.60
CA GLU A 158 -0.32 -0.17 -7.27
C GLU A 158 -1.57 0.48 -6.62
N ASN A 159 -2.77 0.20 -7.13
CA ASN A 159 -4.00 0.72 -6.55
C ASN A 159 -4.34 0.05 -5.22
N ARG A 160 -3.96 -1.21 -5.01
CA ARG A 160 -4.07 -1.87 -3.70
C ARG A 160 -3.14 -1.24 -2.68
N ASP A 161 -1.89 -0.97 -3.05
CA ASP A 161 -0.93 -0.27 -2.19
C ASP A 161 -1.39 1.14 -1.85
N ARG A 162 -1.93 1.87 -2.84
CA ARG A 162 -2.57 3.18 -2.61
C ARG A 162 -3.77 3.08 -1.67
N ALA A 163 -4.61 2.05 -1.80
CA ALA A 163 -5.75 1.84 -0.91
C ALA A 163 -5.31 1.52 0.52
N ALA A 164 -4.23 0.78 0.71
CA ALA A 164 -3.62 0.54 2.03
C ALA A 164 -3.03 1.85 2.61
N MET A 165 -2.26 2.60 1.82
CA MET A 165 -1.71 3.89 2.22
C MET A 165 -2.79 4.89 2.62
N ASN A 166 -3.88 4.98 1.86
CA ASN A 166 -4.99 5.87 2.18
C ASN A 166 -5.71 5.50 3.47
N ARG A 167 -5.80 4.21 3.82
CA ARG A 167 -6.32 3.76 5.12
C ARG A 167 -5.42 4.24 6.25
N HIS A 168 -4.10 4.06 6.10
CA HIS A 168 -3.12 4.57 7.08
C HIS A 168 -3.19 6.10 7.24
N LEU A 169 -3.32 6.85 6.13
CA LEU A 169 -3.52 8.30 6.16
C LEU A 169 -4.83 8.68 6.89
N ALA A 170 -5.91 7.91 6.69
CA ALA A 170 -7.19 8.16 7.34
C ALA A 170 -7.10 7.95 8.87
N GLU A 171 -6.43 6.89 9.31
CA GLU A 171 -6.18 6.62 10.73
C GLU A 171 -5.40 7.77 11.41
N GLY A 172 -4.37 8.30 10.74
CA GLY A 172 -3.56 9.38 11.28
C GLY A 172 -4.27 10.75 11.33
N HIS A 173 -5.13 11.07 10.36
CA HIS A 173 -5.62 12.44 10.17
C HIS A 173 -7.11 12.67 10.49
N VAL A 174 -7.96 11.65 10.49
CA VAL A 174 -9.42 11.88 10.67
C VAL A 174 -9.74 12.44 12.05
N ALA A 175 -9.09 11.94 13.11
CA ALA A 175 -9.27 12.46 14.47
C ALA A 175 -8.84 13.93 14.60
N GLU A 176 -7.83 14.34 13.84
CA GLU A 176 -7.27 15.69 13.86
C GLU A 176 -8.20 16.74 13.26
N LEU A 177 -9.11 16.35 12.36
CA LEU A 177 -10.14 17.23 11.78
C LEU A 177 -11.09 17.78 12.85
N GLY A 178 -11.20 17.09 14.00
CA GLY A 178 -12.13 17.47 15.07
C GLY A 178 -13.58 17.41 14.58
N TRP A 179 -13.89 16.46 13.70
CA TRP A 179 -15.22 16.29 13.12
C TRP A 179 -16.08 15.30 13.92
N THR A 180 -17.38 15.41 13.69
CA THR A 180 -18.38 14.44 14.15
C THR A 180 -19.11 13.90 12.92
N ALA A 181 -19.87 12.81 13.07
CA ALA A 181 -20.71 12.27 11.99
C ALA A 181 -21.65 13.33 11.37
N GLY A 182 -22.03 14.36 12.14
CA GLY A 182 -22.83 15.48 11.64
C GLY A 182 -22.10 16.36 10.61
N HIS A 183 -20.78 16.48 10.70
CA HIS A 183 -19.96 17.21 9.72
C HIS A 183 -19.85 16.42 8.41
N VAL A 184 -19.64 15.11 8.51
CA VAL A 184 -19.60 14.20 7.36
C VAL A 184 -20.90 14.29 6.56
N ARG A 185 -22.06 14.22 7.22
CA ARG A 185 -23.38 14.35 6.56
C ARG A 185 -23.54 15.65 5.78
N VAL A 186 -23.00 16.77 6.28
CA VAL A 186 -23.05 18.06 5.56
C VAL A 186 -22.23 17.97 4.26
N LEU A 187 -21.03 17.41 4.33
CA LEU A 187 -20.15 17.22 3.18
C LEU A 187 -20.74 16.22 2.17
N GLU A 188 -21.40 15.16 2.60
CA GLU A 188 -22.09 14.22 1.71
C GLU A 188 -23.22 14.90 0.93
N VAL A 189 -24.00 15.76 1.60
CA VAL A 189 -25.05 16.54 0.93
C VAL A 189 -24.43 17.52 -0.07
N ALA A 190 -23.32 18.16 0.28
CA ALA A 190 -22.56 19.03 -0.63
C ALA A 190 -21.99 18.27 -1.84
N GLY A 191 -21.45 17.07 -1.62
CA GLY A 191 -20.93 16.18 -2.66
C GLY A 191 -22.01 15.71 -3.63
N SER A 192 -23.26 15.56 -3.17
CA SER A 192 -24.40 15.29 -4.04
C SER A 192 -24.88 16.51 -4.85
N GLY A 193 -24.30 17.69 -4.64
CA GLY A 193 -24.71 18.94 -5.29
C GLY A 193 -26.08 19.45 -4.83
N ARG A 194 -26.52 19.06 -3.62
CA ARG A 194 -27.86 19.36 -3.07
C ARG A 194 -27.81 20.23 -1.82
N LEU A 195 -26.64 20.73 -1.41
CA LEU A 195 -26.52 21.63 -0.26
C LEU A 195 -26.70 23.07 -0.73
N TYR A 196 -27.71 23.74 -0.19
CA TYR A 196 -28.01 25.12 -0.52
C TYR A 196 -28.03 25.99 0.73
N TRP A 197 -27.67 27.25 0.54
CA TRP A 197 -27.59 28.27 1.58
C TRP A 197 -28.29 29.55 1.15
N ARG A 198 -29.26 29.99 1.95
CA ARG A 198 -29.99 31.25 1.73
C ARG A 198 -30.45 31.82 3.07
N ASP A 199 -30.40 33.13 3.24
CA ASP A 199 -30.87 33.84 4.44
C ASP A 199 -30.33 33.24 5.75
N GLY A 200 -29.07 32.79 5.71
CA GLY A 200 -28.40 32.18 6.85
C GLY A 200 -28.86 30.75 7.20
N ARG A 201 -29.61 30.06 6.34
CA ARG A 201 -30.14 28.71 6.55
C ARG A 201 -29.53 27.72 5.54
N ALA A 202 -29.09 26.57 6.04
CA ALA A 202 -28.63 25.44 5.22
C ALA A 202 -29.76 24.44 4.97
N ARG A 203 -29.93 24.02 3.72
CA ARG A 203 -30.93 23.01 3.33
C ARG A 203 -30.36 21.98 2.37
N GLN A 204 -30.83 20.75 2.52
CA GLN A 204 -30.68 19.68 1.55
C GLN A 204 -31.90 19.71 0.63
N ALA A 205 -31.66 20.01 -0.65
CA ALA A 205 -32.67 19.92 -1.69
C ALA A 205 -33.07 18.47 -1.99
N PRO A 206 -34.32 18.21 -2.42
CA PRO A 206 -34.74 16.87 -2.85
C PRO A 206 -33.99 16.41 -4.12
N ARG A 207 -33.74 17.33 -5.05
CA ARG A 207 -33.04 17.10 -6.32
C ARG A 207 -32.02 18.21 -6.57
N ARG A 208 -30.99 17.90 -7.35
CA ARG A 208 -30.02 18.89 -7.82
C ARG A 208 -30.75 19.95 -8.67
N GLY A 209 -30.41 21.22 -8.49
CA GLY A 209 -31.00 22.35 -9.21
C GLY A 209 -32.26 22.95 -8.58
N LEU A 210 -32.87 22.31 -7.58
CA LEU A 210 -34.12 22.77 -6.94
C LEU A 210 -33.85 23.27 -5.52
N TRP A 211 -34.05 24.57 -5.25
CA TRP A 211 -33.89 25.12 -3.91
C TRP A 211 -35.10 24.87 -2.99
N SER A 212 -36.31 24.91 -3.53
CA SER A 212 -37.54 24.83 -2.74
C SER A 212 -37.81 23.40 -2.22
N GLY A 213 -38.31 23.32 -0.98
CA GLY A 213 -38.55 22.05 -0.30
C GLY A 213 -37.31 21.48 0.41
N GLY A 214 -37.37 20.21 0.82
CA GLY A 214 -36.23 19.49 1.38
C GLY A 214 -35.98 19.65 2.88
N ARG A 215 -34.90 18.99 3.35
CA ARG A 215 -34.58 18.82 4.77
C ARG A 215 -33.67 19.94 5.29
N ARG A 216 -33.88 20.38 6.54
CA ARG A 216 -32.97 21.31 7.21
C ARG A 216 -31.64 20.63 7.55
N ILE A 217 -30.52 21.30 7.28
CA ILE A 217 -29.16 20.87 7.64
C ILE A 217 -28.64 21.77 8.77
N SER A 218 -27.74 21.26 9.59
CA SER A 218 -27.16 22.02 10.70
C SER A 218 -26.48 23.29 10.18
N ARG A 219 -26.99 24.44 10.61
CA ARG A 219 -26.47 25.77 10.24
C ARG A 219 -25.03 25.94 10.75
N GLU A 220 -24.78 25.56 11.99
CA GLU A 220 -23.49 25.77 12.68
C GLU A 220 -22.39 24.96 11.99
N ARG A 221 -22.57 23.64 11.86
CA ARG A 221 -21.60 22.77 11.17
C ARG A 221 -21.34 23.20 9.73
N THR A 222 -22.37 23.68 9.02
CA THR A 222 -22.20 24.19 7.66
C THR A 222 -21.36 25.46 7.64
N LYS A 223 -21.56 26.39 8.59
CA LYS A 223 -20.72 27.59 8.72
C LYS A 223 -19.29 27.23 9.08
N ASP A 224 -19.08 26.30 10.00
CA ASP A 224 -17.75 25.89 10.43
C ASP A 224 -16.96 25.25 9.29
N LEU A 225 -17.60 24.35 8.52
CA LEU A 225 -17.00 23.73 7.34
C LEU A 225 -16.71 24.74 6.21
N PHE A 226 -17.60 25.73 6.03
CA PHE A 226 -17.38 26.81 5.06
C PHE A 226 -16.23 27.73 5.49
N ALA A 227 -16.19 28.13 6.76
CA ALA A 227 -15.12 28.97 7.32
C ALA A 227 -13.76 28.27 7.25
N ALA A 228 -13.71 26.96 7.47
CA ALA A 228 -12.50 26.14 7.33
C ALA A 228 -12.20 25.72 5.88
N ARG A 229 -12.92 26.24 4.88
CA ARG A 229 -12.67 26.05 3.43
C ARG A 229 -12.85 24.61 2.93
N PHE A 230 -13.55 23.75 3.67
CA PHE A 230 -13.98 22.43 3.17
C PHE A 230 -15.13 22.54 2.15
N LEU A 231 -15.88 23.64 2.22
CA LEU A 231 -16.95 23.96 1.28
C LEU A 231 -16.61 25.21 0.46
N LEU A 232 -17.06 25.22 -0.80
CA LEU A 232 -17.05 26.38 -1.69
C LEU A 232 -18.50 26.82 -1.95
N ALA A 233 -18.72 28.11 -2.12
CA ALA A 233 -20.04 28.66 -2.43
C ALA A 233 -20.08 29.16 -3.87
N VAL A 234 -21.02 28.62 -4.65
CA VAL A 234 -21.35 29.09 -6.00
C VAL A 234 -22.64 29.90 -5.91
N ARG A 235 -22.61 31.16 -6.34
CA ARG A 235 -23.81 32.00 -6.34
C ARG A 235 -24.79 31.52 -7.41
N GLN A 236 -26.07 31.51 -7.07
CA GLN A 236 -27.18 31.36 -7.99
C GLN A 236 -28.10 32.59 -7.90
N ASP A 237 -29.03 32.67 -8.84
CA ASP A 237 -30.02 33.73 -8.88
C ASP A 237 -30.87 33.78 -7.60
N GLY A 238 -31.39 34.96 -7.29
CA GLY A 238 -32.28 35.18 -6.15
C GLY A 238 -31.62 35.05 -4.78
N GLY A 239 -30.30 35.25 -4.68
CA GLY A 239 -29.56 35.30 -3.40
C GLY A 239 -29.25 33.92 -2.80
N THR A 240 -29.56 32.84 -3.52
CA THR A 240 -29.25 31.47 -3.13
C THR A 240 -27.79 31.14 -3.44
N ARG A 241 -27.11 30.38 -2.57
CA ARG A 241 -25.78 29.83 -2.83
C ARG A 241 -25.82 28.31 -2.80
N VAL A 242 -25.21 27.66 -3.78
CA VAL A 242 -24.96 26.21 -3.74
C VAL A 242 -23.62 26.00 -3.05
N LEU A 243 -23.60 25.13 -2.05
CA LEU A 243 -22.37 24.76 -1.37
C LEU A 243 -21.87 23.42 -1.93
N THR A 244 -20.66 23.42 -2.50
CA THR A 244 -20.00 22.25 -3.06
C THR A 244 -18.74 21.92 -2.28
N LEU A 245 -18.23 20.70 -2.44
CA LEU A 245 -16.95 20.31 -1.83
C LEU A 245 -15.81 21.10 -2.48
N SER A 246 -14.88 21.61 -1.66
CA SER A 246 -13.56 22.02 -2.15
C SER A 246 -12.70 20.78 -2.43
N PRO A 247 -11.57 20.88 -3.15
CA PRO A 247 -10.65 19.76 -3.30
C PRO A 247 -10.20 19.18 -1.94
N MET A 248 -9.98 20.06 -0.95
CA MET A 248 -9.67 19.66 0.41
C MET A 248 -10.87 18.98 1.10
N GLY A 249 -12.08 19.51 0.91
CA GLY A 249 -13.33 18.91 1.39
C GLY A 249 -13.59 17.52 0.82
N GLN A 250 -13.27 17.31 -0.46
CA GLN A 250 -13.36 16.01 -1.11
C GLN A 250 -12.42 15.00 -0.45
N VAL A 251 -11.12 15.33 -0.33
CA VAL A 251 -10.15 14.42 0.29
C VAL A 251 -10.51 14.12 1.74
N ALA A 252 -10.87 15.14 2.52
CA ALA A 252 -11.23 14.95 3.92
C ALA A 252 -12.50 14.11 4.10
N LEU A 253 -13.49 14.23 3.20
CA LEU A 253 -14.66 13.37 3.19
C LEU A 253 -14.30 11.90 2.88
N GLU A 254 -13.45 11.67 1.88
CA GLU A 254 -13.00 10.32 1.54
C GLU A 254 -12.21 9.66 2.68
N LEU A 255 -11.29 10.39 3.31
CA LEU A 255 -10.56 9.89 4.49
C LEU A 255 -11.52 9.56 5.65
N ALA A 256 -12.50 10.43 5.92
CA ALA A 256 -13.50 10.19 6.96
C ALA A 256 -14.38 8.95 6.68
N ARG A 257 -14.60 8.60 5.41
CA ARG A 257 -15.31 7.36 5.03
C ARG A 257 -14.45 6.12 5.21
N LEU A 258 -13.14 6.22 4.98
CA LEU A 258 -12.20 5.12 5.19
C LEU A 258 -12.01 4.81 6.68
N HIS A 259 -12.05 5.83 7.54
CA HIS A 259 -11.86 5.65 8.98
C HIS A 259 -12.94 6.37 9.82
N PRO A 260 -14.20 5.87 9.81
CA PRO A 260 -15.31 6.49 10.56
C PRO A 260 -15.10 6.44 12.07
N ALA A 261 -14.33 5.45 12.58
CA ALA A 261 -14.00 5.32 13.99
C ALA A 261 -13.14 6.48 14.53
N GLY A 262 -12.45 7.23 13.66
CA GLY A 262 -11.68 8.41 14.05
C GLY A 262 -12.55 9.66 14.26
N LEU A 263 -13.85 9.61 13.96
CA LEU A 263 -14.76 10.72 14.20
C LEU A 263 -15.13 10.81 15.68
N HIS A 264 -15.26 12.02 16.20
CA HIS A 264 -15.66 12.23 17.58
C HIS A 264 -17.16 11.93 17.75
N ASP A 265 -17.51 11.27 18.87
CA ASP A 265 -18.88 10.87 19.18
C ASP A 265 -19.86 12.05 19.24
N ASN A 266 -19.39 13.19 19.76
CA ASN A 266 -20.19 14.38 19.96
C ASN A 266 -19.37 15.66 19.83
N ASP A 267 -20.06 16.79 19.68
CA ASP A 267 -19.43 18.09 19.45
C ASP A 267 -18.60 18.56 20.68
N GLN A 268 -18.93 18.09 21.89
CA GLN A 268 -18.17 18.40 23.10
C GLN A 268 -16.81 17.68 23.12
N ALA A 269 -16.77 16.40 22.76
CA ALA A 269 -15.53 15.62 22.62
C ALA A 269 -14.63 16.23 21.54
N ALA A 270 -15.20 16.54 20.38
CA ALA A 270 -14.51 17.24 19.29
C ALA A 270 -13.90 18.58 19.75
N TYR A 271 -14.69 19.40 20.46
CA TYR A 271 -14.21 20.68 21.01
C TYR A 271 -13.10 20.48 22.04
N LYS A 272 -13.22 19.51 22.96
CA LYS A 272 -12.20 19.23 23.97
C LYS A 272 -10.88 18.80 23.33
N ALA A 273 -10.92 17.96 22.31
CA ALA A 273 -9.74 17.53 21.56
C ALA A 273 -9.04 18.73 20.89
N ARG A 274 -9.81 19.58 20.19
CA ARG A 274 -9.26 20.81 19.59
C ARG A 274 -8.70 21.77 20.65
N PHE A 275 -9.40 21.96 21.76
CA PHE A 275 -8.94 22.82 22.86
C PHE A 275 -7.62 22.32 23.46
N ALA A 276 -7.48 21.02 23.69
CA ALA A 276 -6.24 20.41 24.19
C ALA A 276 -5.04 20.69 23.26
N ARG A 277 -5.25 20.61 21.94
CA ARG A 277 -4.24 20.91 20.91
C ARG A 277 -3.81 22.37 20.94
N VAL A 278 -4.76 23.31 20.92
CA VAL A 278 -4.45 24.75 20.81
C VAL A 278 -3.99 25.39 22.13
N ARG A 279 -4.27 24.77 23.29
CA ARG A 279 -3.95 25.33 24.62
C ARG A 279 -2.47 25.67 24.79
N ARG A 280 -1.57 24.89 24.17
CA ARG A 280 -0.12 25.12 24.26
C ARG A 280 0.38 26.22 23.31
N HIS A 281 -0.43 26.61 22.32
CA HIS A 281 -0.03 27.56 21.27
C HIS A 281 -0.49 29.01 21.54
N HIS A 282 -1.48 29.22 22.41
CA HIS A 282 -2.01 30.54 22.71
C HIS A 282 -1.83 30.91 24.19
N LYS A 283 -1.40 32.15 24.48
CA LYS A 283 -1.17 32.65 25.84
C LYS A 283 -2.46 33.02 26.57
N ARG A 284 -3.44 33.61 25.90
CA ARG A 284 -4.71 34.05 26.51
C ARG A 284 -5.79 32.98 26.39
N ARG A 285 -6.62 32.84 27.43
CA ARG A 285 -7.70 31.84 27.48
C ARG A 285 -8.77 32.07 26.42
N ASP A 286 -9.08 33.32 26.09
CA ASP A 286 -10.10 33.63 25.08
C ASP A 286 -9.62 33.30 23.67
N ASP A 287 -8.33 33.52 23.37
CA ASP A 287 -7.70 33.10 22.12
C ASP A 287 -7.72 31.57 21.98
N GLN A 288 -7.43 30.84 23.07
CA GLN A 288 -7.53 29.36 23.09
C GLN A 288 -8.96 28.89 22.78
N LYS A 289 -9.98 29.51 23.38
CA LYS A 289 -11.39 29.17 23.13
C LYS A 289 -11.79 29.50 21.69
N ALA A 290 -11.38 30.65 21.18
CA ALA A 290 -11.66 31.08 19.81
C ALA A 290 -11.02 30.12 18.80
N ALA A 291 -9.74 29.77 18.99
CA ALA A 291 -9.03 28.80 18.17
C ALA A 291 -9.67 27.41 18.23
N ALA A 292 -10.12 26.95 19.40
CA ALA A 292 -10.78 25.65 19.56
C ALA A 292 -12.19 25.59 18.93
N ARG A 293 -12.84 26.74 18.73
CA ARG A 293 -14.13 26.81 18.00
C ARG A 293 -13.94 26.69 16.49
N ALA A 294 -12.81 27.15 15.96
CA ALA A 294 -12.49 26.98 14.54
C ALA A 294 -12.17 25.50 14.24
N LEU A 295 -12.64 25.02 13.08
CA LEU A 295 -12.21 23.73 12.56
C LEU A 295 -10.81 23.87 11.94
N PRO A 296 -9.88 22.95 12.25
CA PRO A 296 -8.58 22.92 11.59
C PRO A 296 -8.76 22.56 10.11
N PRO A 297 -7.92 23.08 9.21
CA PRO A 297 -7.85 22.58 7.85
C PRO A 297 -7.31 21.14 7.82
N LEU A 298 -7.52 20.42 6.71
CA LEU A 298 -6.85 19.15 6.49
C LEU A 298 -5.34 19.36 6.42
N ASP A 299 -4.57 18.44 7.00
CA ASP A 299 -3.12 18.50 6.91
C ASP A 299 -2.64 18.48 5.44
N SER A 300 -1.62 19.29 5.16
CA SER A 300 -1.10 19.45 3.80
C SER A 300 -0.50 18.15 3.25
N SER A 301 0.09 17.30 4.10
CA SER A 301 0.63 16.01 3.71
C SER A 301 -0.48 15.07 3.27
N ALA A 302 -1.54 14.92 4.07
CA ALA A 302 -2.71 14.12 3.73
C ALA A 302 -3.34 14.57 2.41
N ARG A 303 -3.48 15.89 2.20
CA ARG A 303 -4.02 16.45 0.96
C ARG A 303 -3.16 16.13 -0.26
N ASN A 304 -1.83 16.19 -0.11
CA ASN A 304 -0.91 16.01 -1.23
C ASN A 304 -0.71 14.53 -1.58
N LEU A 305 -0.64 13.66 -0.57
CA LEU A 305 -0.39 12.22 -0.70
C LEU A 305 -1.64 11.44 -1.11
N TYR A 306 -2.83 11.88 -0.70
CA TYR A 306 -4.06 11.18 -1.04
C TYR A 306 -4.27 11.11 -2.56
N ARG A 307 -4.48 9.89 -3.05
CA ARG A 307 -4.89 9.61 -4.43
C ARG A 307 -5.97 8.53 -4.39
N LYS A 308 -7.11 8.80 -5.04
CA LYS A 308 -8.21 7.83 -5.09
C LYS A 308 -7.73 6.56 -5.80
N PRO A 309 -7.81 5.36 -5.17
CA PRO A 309 -7.51 4.11 -5.84
C PRO A 309 -8.61 3.84 -6.87
N VAL A 310 -8.21 3.32 -8.03
CA VAL A 310 -9.09 3.11 -9.18
C VAL A 310 -9.16 1.63 -9.49
N THR A 311 -10.35 1.09 -9.74
CA THR A 311 -10.51 -0.31 -10.15
C THR A 311 -10.12 -0.51 -11.61
N LEU A 312 -9.79 -1.75 -11.99
CA LEU A 312 -9.50 -2.12 -13.38
C LEU A 312 -10.68 -1.79 -14.31
N THR A 313 -11.92 -1.89 -13.81
CA THR A 313 -13.12 -1.50 -14.57
C THR A 313 -13.21 0.01 -14.78
N GLU A 314 -12.94 0.82 -13.75
CA GLU A 314 -12.89 2.28 -13.86
C GLU A 314 -11.74 2.72 -14.79
N GLN A 315 -10.58 2.06 -14.71
CA GLN A 315 -9.44 2.29 -15.61
C GLN A 315 -9.81 2.01 -17.07
N ARG A 316 -10.43 0.86 -17.36
CA ARG A 316 -10.91 0.51 -18.72
C ARG A 316 -11.92 1.53 -19.24
N THR A 317 -12.91 1.89 -18.41
CA THR A 317 -13.92 2.88 -18.80
C THR A 317 -13.29 4.25 -19.09
N ARG A 318 -12.25 4.64 -18.33
CA ARG A 318 -11.50 5.88 -18.62
C ARG A 318 -10.71 5.74 -19.91
N ALA A 319 -9.99 4.64 -20.11
CA ALA A 319 -9.23 4.40 -21.34
C ALA A 319 -10.13 4.40 -22.59
N GLU A 320 -11.35 3.86 -22.50
CA GLU A 320 -12.35 3.89 -23.57
C GLU A 320 -12.83 5.31 -23.87
N ARG A 321 -13.13 6.11 -22.84
CA ARG A 321 -13.48 7.53 -23.03
C ARG A 321 -12.33 8.33 -23.63
N ASP A 322 -11.13 8.19 -23.07
CA ASP A 322 -9.94 8.90 -23.56
C ASP A 322 -9.59 8.47 -24.99
N ALA A 323 -9.88 7.22 -25.38
CA ALA A 323 -9.80 6.80 -26.77
C ALA A 323 -10.84 7.53 -27.62
N ALA A 324 -12.12 7.48 -27.26
CA ALA A 324 -13.22 8.13 -27.99
C ALA A 324 -12.97 9.65 -28.18
N ASP A 325 -12.58 10.36 -27.13
CA ASP A 325 -12.31 11.80 -27.16
C ASP A 325 -11.12 12.13 -28.10
N ARG A 326 -10.08 11.28 -28.12
CA ARG A 326 -8.95 11.43 -29.08
C ARG A 326 -9.38 11.20 -30.54
N TRP A 327 -10.29 10.27 -30.79
CA TRP A 327 -10.83 10.04 -32.13
C TRP A 327 -11.70 11.22 -32.62
N GLU A 328 -12.39 11.92 -31.72
CA GLU A 328 -13.19 13.11 -32.05
C GLU A 328 -12.32 14.35 -32.30
N ASP A 329 -11.23 14.52 -31.54
CA ASP A 329 -10.31 15.67 -31.68
C ASP A 329 -9.35 15.56 -32.88
N GLU A 330 -9.03 14.35 -33.35
CA GLU A 330 -8.19 14.14 -34.55
C GLU A 330 -8.97 14.29 -35.87
N GLY A 331 -10.25 14.65 -35.82
CA GLY A 331 -11.06 14.99 -36.99
C GLY A 331 -10.97 13.90 -38.05
N GLY A 332 -11.58 12.73 -37.78
CA GLY A 332 -11.54 11.53 -38.63
C GLY A 332 -11.51 11.79 -40.13
N TYR A 333 -10.30 11.96 -40.67
CA TYR A 333 -10.00 12.03 -42.08
C TYR A 333 -9.28 10.74 -42.44
N CYS A 334 -10.02 9.78 -42.99
CA CYS A 334 -9.44 8.66 -43.70
C CYS A 334 -8.96 9.19 -45.08
N PRO A 335 -7.64 9.25 -45.36
CA PRO A 335 -7.17 9.62 -46.69
C PRO A 335 -7.54 8.47 -47.65
N GLY A 336 -8.59 8.65 -48.45
CA GLY A 336 -8.94 7.69 -49.51
C GLY A 336 -10.43 7.51 -49.83
N THR A 337 -11.33 8.19 -49.14
CA THR A 337 -12.76 8.19 -49.53
C THR A 337 -13.18 9.60 -49.94
N ASP A 338 -13.29 9.81 -51.25
CA ASP A 338 -13.96 10.98 -51.81
C ASP A 338 -15.36 11.08 -51.21
N THR A 339 -15.60 12.14 -50.45
CA THR A 339 -16.94 12.50 -50.02
C THR A 339 -17.78 12.80 -51.26
N PRO A 340 -18.95 12.15 -51.47
CA PRO A 340 -19.78 12.43 -52.62
C PRO A 340 -20.23 13.89 -52.54
N ARG A 341 -19.75 14.68 -53.49
CA ARG A 341 -20.13 16.07 -53.71
C ARG A 341 -21.65 16.11 -53.92
N PRO A 342 -22.42 16.86 -53.11
CA PRO A 342 -23.85 17.01 -53.37
C PRO A 342 -24.02 17.72 -54.71
N ALA A 343 -25.00 17.24 -55.50
CA ALA A 343 -25.32 17.80 -56.80
C ALA A 343 -25.61 19.31 -56.69
N GLU A 344 -24.96 20.08 -57.55
CA GLU A 344 -25.21 21.51 -57.71
C GLU A 344 -26.60 21.73 -58.31
N ASP A 345 -27.61 21.88 -57.45
CA ASP A 345 -28.88 22.48 -57.86
C ASP A 345 -28.65 23.98 -58.05
N LEU A 346 -28.66 24.38 -59.32
CA LEU A 346 -28.74 25.75 -59.80
C LEU A 346 -30.00 26.43 -59.22
N VAL A 347 -29.84 27.14 -58.11
CA VAL A 347 -30.83 28.13 -57.66
C VAL A 347 -30.20 29.52 -57.74
N VAL A 348 -30.65 30.24 -58.78
CA VAL A 348 -30.35 31.64 -59.06
C VAL A 348 -30.70 32.51 -57.85
N SER A 349 -29.70 33.19 -57.30
CA SER A 349 -29.85 34.19 -56.24
C SER A 349 -30.32 35.54 -56.83
N PRO A 350 -31.22 36.29 -56.16
CA PRO A 350 -31.21 37.74 -56.24
C PRO A 350 -30.36 38.34 -55.09
N PRO A 351 -29.76 39.53 -55.28
CA PRO A 351 -28.68 40.02 -54.41
C PRO A 351 -29.24 40.67 -53.15
N VAL A 352 -28.84 40.20 -51.97
CA VAL A 352 -29.02 40.93 -50.71
C VAL A 352 -27.67 41.50 -50.28
N ARG A 353 -27.63 42.83 -50.22
CA ARG A 353 -26.48 43.64 -49.80
C ARG A 353 -26.13 43.36 -48.34
N ILE A 354 -24.93 42.85 -48.08
CA ILE A 354 -24.35 42.74 -46.74
C ILE A 354 -23.66 44.07 -46.41
N ILE A 355 -24.20 44.79 -45.43
CA ILE A 355 -23.51 45.91 -44.77
C ILE A 355 -22.79 45.34 -43.56
N LEU A 356 -21.46 45.29 -43.60
CA LEU A 356 -20.58 45.05 -42.45
C LEU A 356 -20.26 46.39 -41.78
N PRO A 357 -20.39 46.53 -40.45
CA PRO A 357 -19.60 47.47 -39.70
C PRO A 357 -18.38 46.80 -39.07
N LEU A 358 -17.26 47.49 -39.28
CA LEU A 358 -15.93 47.25 -38.75
C LEU A 358 -15.86 47.07 -37.23
N ARG A 359 -14.87 46.25 -36.83
CA ARG A 359 -14.22 46.16 -35.52
C ARG A 359 -14.15 47.48 -34.73
N ARG A 360 -14.32 47.38 -33.40
CA ARG A 360 -13.41 48.04 -32.45
C ARG A 360 -13.00 47.09 -31.34
N HIS A 361 -11.68 46.91 -31.24
CA HIS A 361 -10.97 46.36 -30.10
C HIS A 361 -11.07 47.32 -28.92
N THR A 362 -11.32 46.79 -27.72
CA THR A 362 -10.80 47.38 -26.48
C THR A 362 -10.51 46.26 -25.49
N ALA A 363 -9.22 46.05 -25.25
CA ALA A 363 -8.69 45.31 -24.12
C ALA A 363 -8.99 46.08 -22.82
N VAL A 364 -9.44 45.37 -21.78
CA VAL A 364 -9.43 45.87 -20.41
C VAL A 364 -8.92 44.74 -19.50
N GLN A 365 -7.84 45.03 -18.80
CA GLN A 365 -7.19 44.19 -17.79
C GLN A 365 -8.10 43.98 -16.56
N PRO A 366 -8.00 42.85 -15.83
CA PRO A 366 -8.68 42.70 -14.55
C PRO A 366 -7.82 43.29 -13.42
N ALA A 367 -8.38 44.27 -12.73
CA ALA A 367 -7.84 44.76 -11.46
C ALA A 367 -8.17 43.77 -10.33
N LEU A 368 -7.13 43.48 -9.53
CA LEU A 368 -7.14 42.92 -8.19
C LEU A 368 -8.24 43.51 -7.31
N TRP A 369 -9.02 42.69 -6.59
CA TRP A 369 -9.38 42.81 -5.16
C TRP A 369 -9.88 41.45 -4.66
#